data_AF-A0AAN8FUX4-F1
#
_entry.id   AF-A0AAN8FUX4-F1
#
_cell.length_a   1.000
_cell.length_b   1.000
_cell.length_c   1.000
_cell.angle_alpha   90.00
_cell.angle_beta   90.00
_cell.angle_gamma   90.00
#
_symmetry.space_group_name_H-M   'P 1'
#
loop_
_entity.id
_entity.type
_entity.pdbx_description
1 polymer ?
#
loop_
_entity_poly.entity_id
_entity_poly.type
_entity_poly.pdbx_seq_one_letter_code
_entity_poly.pdbx_strand_id
1 'polypeptide(L)'
;VISALVDGKSKHIPYRDSKLTRLLQDSLGGNTKTIMIACISPSDNNYDETLSTLRYANRAKNIKNKPKINEDPKDALLREYQEEIERLKAMLAPGANAAPVPQFDIEAERAKLREELEATVTELREEYRKEQMSKAELAHELQVLKEQYEKANSDLDTMEGLDPNEAARKLQQLQQQFVGGEMADNEQLKQKRSKKLKEAETKMQRLAAALNVHKDDPLLQVYSSTQEKLDAVTAELQREKNR
;
A
#
# COMPACT_ATOMS: atom_id res chain seq x y z
N VAL A 1 17.46 -11.12 -16.78
CA VAL A 1 16.43 -10.09 -17.08
C VAL A 1 15.18 -10.69 -17.73
N ILE A 2 15.27 -11.28 -18.93
CA ILE A 2 14.10 -11.83 -19.65
C ILE A 2 13.30 -12.83 -18.80
N SER A 3 13.93 -13.84 -18.20
CA SER A 3 13.21 -14.81 -17.35
C SER A 3 12.48 -14.13 -16.18
N ALA A 4 13.12 -13.15 -15.52
CA ALA A 4 12.51 -12.43 -14.41
C ALA A 4 11.30 -11.59 -14.84
N LEU A 5 11.35 -10.99 -16.03
CA LEU A 5 10.22 -10.25 -16.63
C LEU A 5 9.05 -11.16 -16.98
N VAL A 6 9.32 -12.36 -17.48
CA VAL A 6 8.30 -13.32 -17.91
C VAL A 6 7.63 -13.99 -16.72
N ASP A 7 8.41 -14.37 -15.70
CA ASP A 7 7.88 -15.08 -14.53
C ASP A 7 7.01 -14.17 -13.65
N GLY A 8 7.24 -12.85 -13.66
CA GLY A 8 6.47 -11.85 -12.90
C GLY A 8 6.52 -12.01 -11.37
N LYS A 9 7.20 -13.04 -10.86
CA LYS A 9 7.34 -13.37 -9.42
C LYS A 9 8.42 -12.52 -8.74
N SER A 10 9.39 -12.04 -9.50
CA SER A 10 10.52 -11.28 -8.97
C SER A 10 10.19 -9.79 -8.92
N LYS A 11 10.11 -9.23 -7.70
CA LYS A 11 9.93 -7.79 -7.49
C LYS A 11 11.11 -6.96 -8.03
N HIS A 12 12.32 -7.53 -8.00
CA HIS A 12 13.53 -6.90 -8.51
C HIS A 12 13.96 -7.54 -9.82
N ILE A 13 14.14 -6.71 -10.85
CA ILE A 13 14.66 -7.14 -12.15
C ILE A 13 16.09 -6.61 -12.32
N PRO A 14 17.09 -7.49 -12.52
CA PRO A 14 18.49 -7.11 -12.46
C PRO A 14 18.98 -6.46 -13.77
N TYR A 15 18.46 -5.28 -14.10
CA TYR A 15 18.94 -4.52 -15.27
C TYR A 15 20.38 -4.01 -15.11
N ARG A 16 20.85 -3.90 -13.85
CA ARG A 16 22.16 -3.35 -13.49
C ARG A 16 23.32 -4.33 -13.66
N ASP A 17 23.05 -5.62 -13.82
CA ASP A 17 24.09 -6.65 -13.95
C ASP A 17 24.91 -6.48 -15.25
N SER A 18 24.35 -5.82 -16.27
CA SER A 18 25.08 -5.48 -17.49
C SER A 18 24.76 -4.07 -17.98
N LYS A 19 25.74 -3.42 -18.63
CA LYS A 19 25.54 -2.11 -19.27
C LYS A 19 24.49 -2.18 -20.39
N LEU A 20 24.46 -3.28 -21.13
CA LEU A 20 23.52 -3.51 -22.23
C LEU A 20 22.07 -3.53 -21.71
N THR A 21 21.78 -4.33 -20.68
CA THR A 21 20.44 -4.42 -20.09
C THR A 21 20.02 -3.14 -19.38
N ARG A 22 20.98 -2.32 -18.94
CA ARG A 22 20.71 -1.00 -18.36
C ARG A 22 20.28 0.01 -19.42
N LEU A 23 20.92 0.01 -20.59
CA LEU A 23 20.51 0.85 -21.72
C LEU A 23 19.17 0.39 -22.30
N LEU A 24 18.95 -0.93 -22.38
CA LEU A 24 17.72 -1.53 -22.89
C LEU A 24 16.61 -1.69 -21.85
N GLN A 25 16.76 -1.07 -20.67
CA GLN A 25 15.77 -1.19 -19.60
C GLN A 25 14.38 -0.73 -20.06
N ASP A 26 14.33 0.37 -20.81
CA ASP A 26 13.07 0.90 -21.32
C ASP A 26 12.46 0.01 -22.43
N SER A 27 13.32 -0.63 -23.23
CA SER A 27 12.90 -1.59 -24.25
C SER A 27 12.38 -2.91 -23.68
N LEU A 28 12.81 -3.31 -22.48
CA LEU A 28 12.48 -4.59 -21.85
C LEU A 28 11.58 -4.38 -20.63
N GLY A 29 10.30 -4.06 -20.85
CA GLY A 29 9.30 -3.86 -19.79
C GLY A 29 8.95 -2.40 -19.49
N GLY A 30 9.47 -1.44 -20.28
CA GLY A 30 9.26 -0.01 -20.10
C GLY A 30 8.33 0.63 -21.14
N ASN A 31 8.64 1.89 -21.46
CA ASN A 31 7.88 2.79 -22.31
C ASN A 31 8.38 2.79 -23.76
N THR A 32 8.48 1.61 -24.37
CA THR A 32 8.95 1.47 -25.76
C THR A 32 8.19 0.35 -26.48
N LYS A 33 7.91 0.54 -27.77
CA LYS A 33 7.45 -0.54 -28.66
C LYS A 33 8.68 -1.33 -29.15
N THR A 34 8.87 -2.53 -28.61
CA THR A 34 10.08 -3.31 -28.86
C THR A 34 9.81 -4.46 -29.83
N ILE A 35 10.71 -4.62 -30.80
CA ILE A 35 10.73 -5.76 -31.73
C ILE A 35 12.05 -6.50 -31.52
N MET A 36 11.97 -7.83 -31.34
CA MET A 36 13.14 -8.70 -31.31
C MET A 36 13.19 -9.52 -32.59
N ILE A 37 14.33 -9.48 -33.29
CA ILE A 37 14.60 -10.32 -34.46
C ILE A 37 15.52 -11.44 -34.01
N ALA A 38 15.08 -12.69 -34.16
CA ALA A 38 15.88 -13.87 -33.88
C ALA A 38 16.54 -14.35 -35.17
N CYS A 39 17.84 -14.16 -35.29
CA CYS A 39 18.62 -14.65 -36.43
C CYS A 39 19.08 -16.08 -36.15
N ILE A 40 18.71 -17.01 -37.03
CA ILE A 40 19.03 -18.44 -36.90
C ILE A 40 19.68 -18.97 -38.18
N SER A 41 20.49 -20.01 -38.04
CA SER A 41 21.13 -20.71 -39.16
C SER A 41 20.38 -22.01 -39.45
N PRO A 42 20.11 -22.35 -40.73
CA PRO A 42 19.42 -23.59 -41.08
C PRO A 42 20.32 -24.83 -41.04
N SER A 43 21.61 -24.71 -40.72
CA SER A 43 22.57 -25.82 -40.76
C SER A 43 22.45 -26.74 -39.53
N ASP A 44 22.55 -28.05 -39.75
CA ASP A 44 22.43 -29.07 -38.69
C ASP A 44 23.47 -28.91 -37.57
N ASN A 45 24.68 -28.49 -37.92
CA ASN A 45 25.75 -28.22 -36.95
C ASN A 45 25.39 -27.11 -35.93
N ASN A 46 24.41 -26.26 -36.25
CA ASN A 46 23.95 -25.16 -35.40
C ASN A 46 22.61 -25.49 -34.70
N TYR A 47 22.21 -26.76 -34.64
CA TYR A 47 20.93 -27.17 -34.06
C TYR A 47 20.75 -26.68 -32.61
N ASP A 48 21.75 -26.90 -31.76
CA ASP A 48 21.67 -26.55 -30.33
C ASP A 48 21.57 -25.03 -30.09
N GLU A 49 22.32 -24.24 -30.85
CA GLU A 49 22.28 -22.78 -30.78
C GLU A 49 20.97 -22.20 -31.34
N THR A 50 20.46 -22.80 -32.42
CA THR A 50 19.17 -22.46 -33.02
C THR A 50 18.04 -22.72 -32.04
N LEU A 51 18.04 -23.88 -31.38
CA LEU A 51 17.06 -24.24 -30.35
C LEU A 51 17.14 -23.28 -29.16
N SER A 52 18.34 -22.94 -28.71
CA SER A 52 18.56 -21.99 -27.60
C SER A 52 18.04 -20.58 -27.94
N THR A 53 18.31 -20.11 -29.15
CA THR A 53 17.83 -18.82 -29.66
C THR A 53 16.30 -18.77 -29.75
N LEU A 54 15.67 -19.82 -30.29
CA LEU A 54 14.21 -19.93 -30.38
C LEU A 54 13.56 -19.97 -28.99
N ARG A 55 14.12 -20.71 -28.04
CA ARG A 55 13.64 -20.73 -26.64
C ARG A 55 13.78 -19.37 -25.97
N TYR A 56 14.84 -18.63 -26.27
CA TYR A 56 15.00 -17.27 -25.77
C TYR A 56 13.98 -16.31 -26.39
N ALA A 57 13.79 -16.36 -27.71
CA ALA A 57 12.79 -15.56 -28.42
C ALA A 57 11.35 -15.83 -27.94
N ASN A 58 11.02 -17.11 -27.69
CA ASN A 58 9.72 -17.50 -27.15
C ASN A 58 9.47 -16.87 -25.77
N ARG A 59 10.49 -16.86 -24.89
CA ARG A 59 10.39 -16.16 -23.59
C ARG A 59 10.25 -14.65 -23.78
N ALA A 60 11.08 -14.04 -24.62
CA ALA A 60 11.06 -12.60 -24.87
C ALA A 60 9.71 -12.11 -25.44
N LYS A 61 9.03 -12.93 -26.26
CA LYS A 61 7.68 -12.64 -26.78
C LYS A 61 6.64 -12.37 -25.69
N ASN A 62 6.80 -12.97 -24.51
CA ASN A 62 5.83 -12.85 -23.42
C ASN A 62 6.04 -11.60 -22.55
N ILE A 63 7.07 -10.79 -22.82
CA ILE A 63 7.31 -9.54 -22.11
C ILE A 63 6.27 -8.51 -22.54
N LYS A 64 5.59 -7.91 -21.56
CA LYS A 64 4.58 -6.87 -21.79
C LYS A 64 5.17 -5.49 -21.54
N ASN A 65 5.26 -4.67 -22.60
CA ASN A 65 5.62 -3.26 -22.48
C ASN A 65 4.36 -2.38 -22.38
N LYS A 66 4.49 -1.19 -21.81
CA LYS A 66 3.42 -0.19 -21.70
C LYS A 66 3.86 1.11 -22.39
N PRO A 67 3.90 1.13 -23.73
CA PRO A 67 4.26 2.34 -24.46
C PRO A 67 3.19 3.43 -24.25
N LYS A 68 3.66 4.63 -23.99
CA LYS A 68 2.96 5.90 -23.81
C LYS A 68 3.57 6.91 -24.76
N ILE A 69 2.77 7.86 -25.21
CA ILE A 69 3.26 8.93 -26.07
C ILE A 69 4.10 9.87 -25.19
N ASN A 70 5.35 10.07 -25.57
CA ASN A 70 6.25 11.00 -24.89
C ASN A 70 6.00 12.39 -25.46
N GLU A 71 5.09 13.12 -24.82
CA GLU A 71 4.79 14.52 -25.15
C GLU A 71 5.49 15.41 -24.12
N ASP A 72 5.95 16.58 -24.57
CA ASP A 72 6.43 17.58 -23.65
C ASP A 72 5.26 18.06 -22.77
N PRO A 73 5.51 18.35 -21.48
CA PRO A 73 4.45 18.71 -20.55
C PRO A 73 3.67 19.96 -20.99
N LYS A 74 4.30 20.84 -21.78
CA LYS A 74 3.65 22.01 -22.38
C LYS A 74 2.68 21.62 -23.49
N ASP A 75 3.06 20.69 -24.36
CA ASP A 75 2.25 20.23 -25.49
C ASP A 75 1.08 19.38 -25.02
N ALA A 76 1.29 18.54 -23.99
CA ALA A 76 0.23 17.78 -23.34
C ALA A 76 -0.84 18.71 -22.74
N LEU A 77 -0.40 19.78 -22.05
CA LEU A 77 -1.31 20.77 -21.45
C LEU A 77 -2.01 21.61 -22.52
N LEU A 78 -1.32 21.95 -23.61
CA LEU A 78 -1.93 22.63 -24.75
C LEU A 78 -3.02 21.78 -25.40
N ARG A 79 -2.80 20.47 -25.58
CA ARG A 79 -3.83 19.58 -26.11
C ARG A 79 -5.03 19.50 -25.17
N GLU A 80 -4.81 19.32 -23.87
CA GLU A 80 -5.89 19.29 -22.89
C GLU A 80 -6.69 20.59 -22.88
N TYR A 81 -6.02 21.74 -22.95
CA TYR A 81 -6.68 23.04 -23.08
C TYR A 81 -7.41 23.20 -24.41
N GLN A 82 -6.87 22.70 -25.52
CA GLN A 82 -7.55 22.73 -26.82
C GLN A 82 -8.80 21.86 -26.80
N GLU A 83 -8.73 20.65 -26.26
CA GLU A 83 -9.87 19.73 -26.11
C GLU A 83 -10.96 20.33 -25.22
N GLU A 84 -10.59 20.95 -24.09
CA GLU A 84 -11.56 21.59 -23.20
C GLU A 84 -12.15 22.86 -23.84
N ILE A 85 -11.36 23.65 -24.57
CA ILE A 85 -11.87 24.79 -25.36
C ILE A 85 -12.84 24.31 -26.43
N GLU A 86 -12.55 23.23 -27.15
CA GLU A 86 -13.44 22.65 -28.15
C GLU A 86 -14.73 22.11 -27.52
N ARG A 87 -14.63 21.41 -26.39
CA ARG A 87 -15.79 20.93 -25.62
C ARG A 87 -16.69 22.08 -25.17
N LEU A 88 -16.11 23.12 -24.58
CA LEU A 88 -16.85 24.29 -24.12
C LEU A 88 -17.44 25.07 -25.30
N LYS A 89 -16.71 25.21 -26.40
CA LYS A 89 -17.23 25.82 -27.64
C LYS A 89 -18.36 25.00 -28.25
N ALA A 90 -18.31 23.68 -28.19
CA ALA A 90 -19.39 22.80 -28.64
C ALA A 90 -20.64 22.95 -27.76
N MET A 91 -20.48 23.12 -26.44
CA MET A 91 -21.58 23.43 -25.52
C MET A 91 -22.18 24.83 -25.75
N LEU A 92 -21.39 25.76 -26.29
CA LEU A 92 -21.80 27.15 -26.53
C LEU A 92 -22.20 27.43 -28.00
N ALA A 93 -22.10 26.44 -28.89
CA ALA A 93 -22.40 26.62 -30.31
C ALA A 93 -23.90 26.95 -30.52
N PRO A 94 -24.23 28.12 -31.09
CA PRO A 94 -25.61 28.56 -31.25
C PRO A 94 -26.19 27.89 -32.51
N GLY A 95 -27.07 26.89 -32.34
CA GLY A 95 -27.72 26.25 -33.49
C GLY A 95 -28.34 24.88 -33.27
N ALA A 96 -28.06 24.19 -32.16
CA ALA A 96 -28.97 23.16 -31.71
C ALA A 96 -30.16 23.88 -31.08
N ASN A 97 -31.35 23.70 -31.65
CA ASN A 97 -32.62 24.10 -31.04
C ASN A 97 -32.53 23.89 -29.53
N ALA A 98 -33.02 24.86 -28.77
CA ALA A 98 -33.31 24.71 -27.35
C ALA A 98 -34.33 23.56 -27.18
N ALA A 99 -33.86 22.32 -27.29
CA ALA A 99 -34.41 21.22 -26.54
C ALA A 99 -34.38 21.71 -25.09
N PRO A 100 -35.46 21.54 -24.32
CA PRO A 100 -35.42 21.83 -22.90
C PRO A 100 -34.21 21.10 -22.37
N VAL A 101 -33.24 21.85 -21.86
CA VAL A 101 -32.22 21.27 -21.00
C VAL A 101 -33.04 20.47 -19.99
N PRO A 102 -32.88 19.13 -19.87
CA PRO A 102 -33.45 18.45 -18.73
C PRO A 102 -32.87 19.23 -17.57
N GLN A 103 -33.74 19.90 -16.83
CA GLN A 103 -33.36 20.59 -15.62
C GLN A 103 -32.97 19.45 -14.67
N PHE A 104 -31.76 18.91 -14.86
CA PHE A 104 -31.07 18.16 -13.84
C PHE A 104 -31.06 19.13 -12.69
N ASP A 105 -31.87 18.82 -11.70
CA ASP A 105 -31.97 19.62 -10.50
C ASP A 105 -30.63 19.44 -9.77
N ILE A 106 -29.64 20.25 -10.19
CA ILE A 106 -28.27 20.26 -9.67
C ILE A 106 -28.35 20.49 -8.15
N GLU A 107 -29.38 21.16 -7.66
CA GLU A 107 -29.62 21.37 -6.23
C GLU A 107 -30.08 20.07 -5.55
N ALA A 108 -30.98 19.30 -6.16
CA ALA A 108 -31.39 17.98 -5.64
C ALA A 108 -30.26 16.94 -5.67
N GLU A 109 -29.44 16.91 -6.72
CA GLU A 109 -28.30 15.98 -6.80
C GLU A 109 -27.18 16.37 -5.83
N ARG A 110 -26.91 17.68 -5.66
CA ARG A 110 -26.02 18.19 -4.61
C ARG A 110 -26.55 17.92 -3.21
N ALA A 111 -27.86 18.00 -2.99
CA ALA A 111 -28.47 17.69 -1.71
C ALA A 111 -28.29 16.21 -1.36
N LYS A 112 -28.54 15.30 -2.30
CA LYS A 112 -28.28 13.86 -2.12
C LYS A 112 -26.81 13.55 -1.85
N LEU A 113 -25.90 14.17 -2.61
CA LEU A 113 -24.46 13.96 -2.43
C LEU A 113 -23.96 14.50 -1.08
N ARG A 114 -24.53 15.61 -0.59
CA ARG A 114 -24.23 16.14 0.75
C ARG A 114 -24.75 15.23 1.86
N GLU A 115 -25.94 14.67 1.69
CA GLU A 115 -26.53 13.73 2.64
C GLU A 115 -25.72 12.41 2.70
N GLU A 116 -25.32 11.87 1.56
CA GLU A 116 -24.40 10.72 1.47
C GLU A 116 -23.04 11.03 2.12
N LEU A 117 -22.47 12.21 1.85
CA LEU A 117 -21.21 12.63 2.48
C LEU A 117 -21.35 12.75 4.00
N GLU A 118 -22.43 13.35 4.49
CA GLU A 118 -22.69 13.49 5.91
C GLU A 118 -22.85 12.12 6.60
N ALA A 119 -23.54 11.17 5.97
CA ALA A 119 -23.67 9.80 6.46
C ALA A 119 -22.32 9.07 6.51
N THR A 120 -21.47 9.19 5.49
CA THR A 120 -20.14 8.57 5.52
C THR A 120 -19.24 9.17 6.60
N VAL A 121 -19.35 10.48 6.85
CA VAL A 121 -18.58 11.17 7.90
C VAL A 121 -19.05 10.75 9.29
N THR A 122 -20.34 10.55 9.51
CA THR A 122 -20.85 10.08 10.81
C THR A 122 -20.44 8.63 11.08
N GLU A 123 -20.55 7.74 10.09
CA GLU A 123 -20.06 6.35 10.20
C GLU A 123 -18.56 6.30 10.54
N LEU A 124 -17.73 7.06 9.82
CA LEU A 124 -16.29 7.09 10.06
C LEU A 124 -15.94 7.63 11.46
N ARG A 125 -16.71 8.59 11.97
CA ARG A 125 -16.56 9.10 13.34
C ARG A 125 -16.91 8.06 14.39
N GLU A 126 -17.93 7.25 14.15
CA GLU A 126 -18.30 6.16 15.07
C GLU A 126 -17.26 5.03 15.07
N GLU A 127 -16.75 4.64 13.90
CA GLU A 127 -15.65 3.69 13.79
C GLU A 127 -14.41 4.18 14.53
N TYR A 128 -14.04 5.45 14.34
CA TYR A 128 -12.94 6.08 15.06
C TYR A 128 -13.14 6.05 16.57
N ARG A 129 -14.35 6.36 17.05
CA ARG A 129 -14.66 6.32 18.48
C ARG A 129 -14.51 4.91 19.06
N LYS A 130 -14.98 3.89 18.34
CA LYS A 130 -14.83 2.48 18.75
C LYS A 130 -13.36 2.06 18.79
N GLU A 131 -12.57 2.46 17.80
CA GLU A 131 -11.14 2.19 17.76
C GLU A 131 -10.39 2.88 18.91
N GLN A 132 -10.72 4.13 19.22
CA GLN A 132 -10.12 4.84 20.36
C GLN A 132 -10.48 4.22 21.71
N MET A 133 -11.72 3.76 21.88
CA MET A 133 -12.13 3.02 23.08
C MET A 133 -11.33 1.72 23.23
N SER A 134 -11.22 0.92 22.15
CA SER A 134 -10.44 -0.33 22.17
C SER A 134 -8.95 -0.08 22.45
N LYS A 135 -8.39 1.00 21.91
CA LYS A 135 -7.00 1.40 22.17
C LYS A 135 -6.80 1.82 23.63
N ALA A 136 -7.76 2.55 24.21
CA ALA A 136 -7.71 2.97 25.61
C ALA A 136 -7.80 1.77 26.57
N GLU A 137 -8.67 0.80 26.27
CA GLU A 137 -8.77 -0.46 27.02
C GLU A 137 -7.45 -1.24 26.97
N LEU A 138 -6.87 -1.41 25.78
CA LEU A 138 -5.59 -2.11 25.61
C LEU A 138 -4.43 -1.37 26.31
N ALA A 139 -4.43 -0.03 26.31
CA ALA A 139 -3.45 0.77 27.02
C ALA A 139 -3.56 0.60 28.54
N HIS A 140 -4.79 0.52 29.06
CA HIS A 140 -5.04 0.24 30.47
C HIS A 140 -4.57 -1.16 30.87
N GLU A 141 -4.88 -2.18 30.05
CA GLU A 141 -4.39 -3.55 30.26
C GLU A 141 -2.86 -3.61 30.26
N LEU A 142 -2.20 -2.92 29.33
CA LEU A 142 -0.74 -2.82 29.27
C LEU A 142 -0.15 -2.15 30.51
N GLN A 143 -0.80 -1.11 31.03
CA GLN A 143 -0.34 -0.42 32.23
C GLN A 143 -0.45 -1.32 33.46
N VAL A 144 -1.59 -2.00 33.64
CA VAL A 144 -1.79 -2.96 34.74
C VAL A 144 -0.76 -4.08 34.67
N LEU A 145 -0.50 -4.63 33.48
CA LEU A 145 0.49 -5.68 33.29
C LEU A 145 1.91 -5.19 33.60
N LYS A 146 2.23 -3.94 33.23
CA LYS A 146 3.52 -3.32 33.55
C LYS A 146 3.70 -3.14 35.06
N GLU A 147 2.68 -2.68 35.78
CA GLU A 147 2.71 -2.54 37.24
C GLU A 147 2.86 -3.90 37.94
N GLN A 148 2.20 -4.95 37.42
CA GLN A 148 2.39 -6.32 37.92
C GLN A 148 3.81 -6.83 37.69
N TYR A 149 4.41 -6.53 36.54
CA TYR A 149 5.79 -6.89 36.23
C TYR A 149 6.80 -6.13 37.10
N GLU A 150 6.60 -4.83 37.30
CA GLU A 150 7.45 -4.02 38.18
C GLU A 150 7.37 -4.48 39.63
N LYS A 151 6.17 -4.82 40.13
CA LYS A 151 5.99 -5.42 41.46
C LYS A 151 6.69 -6.77 41.58
N ALA A 152 6.52 -7.64 40.58
CA ALA A 152 7.20 -8.94 40.55
C ALA A 152 8.72 -8.80 40.53
N ASN A 153 9.26 -7.80 39.81
CA ASN A 153 10.70 -7.50 39.81
C ASN A 153 11.17 -6.92 41.15
N SER A 154 10.42 -6.01 41.79
CA SER A 154 10.80 -5.48 43.11
C SER A 154 10.71 -6.54 44.21
N ASP A 155 9.77 -7.47 44.12
CA ASP A 155 9.67 -8.62 45.03
C ASP A 155 10.86 -9.58 44.83
N LEU A 156 11.44 -9.62 43.63
CA LEU A 156 12.63 -10.41 43.32
C LEU A 156 13.91 -9.73 43.84
N ASP A 157 14.00 -8.40 43.73
CA ASP A 157 15.13 -7.61 44.24
C ASP A 157 15.17 -7.51 45.78
N THR A 158 14.00 -7.54 46.45
CA THR A 158 13.93 -7.56 47.92
C THR A 158 14.16 -8.95 48.53
N MET A 159 14.24 -9.98 47.70
CA MET A 159 14.54 -11.36 48.08
C MET A 159 16.05 -11.67 47.98
N GLU A 160 16.90 -10.90 48.65
CA GLU A 160 18.30 -11.28 48.86
C GLU A 160 18.40 -12.37 49.94
N GLY A 161 18.64 -13.62 49.51
CA GLY A 161 19.06 -14.72 50.39
C GLY A 161 18.25 -16.02 50.36
N LEU A 162 17.68 -16.44 49.21
CA LEU A 162 17.00 -17.75 49.13
C LEU A 162 17.95 -18.90 48.81
N ASP A 163 17.74 -19.99 49.54
CA ASP A 163 18.38 -21.30 49.34
C ASP A 163 18.11 -21.79 47.90
N PRO A 164 19.10 -22.31 47.14
CA PRO A 164 18.98 -22.58 45.70
C PRO A 164 17.81 -23.50 45.33
N ASN A 165 17.40 -24.36 46.25
CA ASN A 165 16.31 -25.32 46.07
C ASN A 165 14.92 -24.68 46.17
N GLU A 166 14.78 -23.59 46.94
CA GLU A 166 13.53 -22.85 47.10
C GLU A 166 13.31 -21.86 45.95
N ALA A 167 14.40 -21.25 45.47
CA ALA A 167 14.42 -20.46 44.23
C ALA A 167 13.98 -21.30 43.02
N ALA A 168 14.46 -22.55 42.89
CA ALA A 168 14.09 -23.46 41.82
C ALA A 168 12.58 -23.82 41.83
N ARG A 169 11.99 -24.08 43.01
CA ARG A 169 10.55 -24.36 43.13
C ARG A 169 9.69 -23.16 42.80
N LYS A 170 10.10 -21.96 43.22
CA LYS A 170 9.42 -20.70 42.86
C LYS A 170 9.52 -20.41 41.36
N LEU A 171 10.68 -20.66 40.75
CA LEU A 171 10.85 -20.53 39.30
C LEU A 171 9.92 -21.47 38.53
N GLN A 172 9.73 -22.70 39.03
CA GLN A 172 8.82 -23.70 38.47
C GLN A 172 7.34 -23.32 38.63
N GLN A 173 6.95 -22.72 39.76
CA GLN A 173 5.59 -22.18 39.97
C GLN A 173 5.33 -20.92 39.13
N LEU A 174 6.30 -20.02 39.00
CA LEU A 174 6.23 -18.84 38.13
C LEU A 174 6.13 -19.24 36.65
N GLN A 175 6.85 -20.29 36.22
CA GLN A 175 6.69 -20.87 34.88
C GLN A 175 5.28 -21.41 34.61
N GLN A 176 4.59 -21.94 35.63
CA GLN A 176 3.19 -22.38 35.51
C GLN A 176 2.17 -21.22 35.52
N GLN A 177 2.47 -20.13 36.23
CA GLN A 177 1.57 -18.96 36.32
C GLN A 177 1.72 -17.97 35.17
N PHE A 178 2.90 -17.84 34.57
CA PHE A 178 3.11 -16.98 33.42
C PHE A 178 2.79 -17.71 32.11
N VAL A 179 1.67 -17.31 31.49
CA VAL A 179 1.24 -17.76 30.15
C VAL A 179 2.16 -17.15 29.09
N GLY A 180 3.31 -17.79 28.93
CA GLY A 180 4.30 -17.49 27.89
C GLY A 180 5.24 -18.67 27.61
N GLY A 181 5.39 -19.60 28.55
CA GLY A 181 6.23 -20.80 28.40
C GLY A 181 5.54 -21.96 27.68
N GLU A 182 4.36 -22.39 28.14
CA GLU A 182 3.71 -23.62 27.62
C GLU A 182 3.00 -23.46 26.27
N MET A 183 2.87 -22.24 25.72
CA MET A 183 2.29 -21.99 24.39
C MET A 183 3.29 -21.38 23.39
N ALA A 184 4.59 -21.36 23.69
CA ALA A 184 5.62 -20.92 22.75
C ALA A 184 5.64 -21.76 21.45
N ASP A 185 5.25 -23.05 21.56
CA ASP A 185 5.10 -23.99 20.44
C ASP A 185 3.65 -24.19 19.99
N ASN A 186 2.70 -23.37 20.45
CA ASN A 186 1.33 -23.45 19.96
C ASN A 186 1.25 -22.81 18.56
N GLU A 187 1.52 -23.63 17.54
CA GLU A 187 1.54 -23.25 16.12
C GLU A 187 0.31 -22.43 15.73
N GLN A 188 -0.86 -22.74 16.28
CA GLN A 188 -2.11 -22.05 15.96
C GLN A 188 -2.09 -20.58 16.40
N LEU A 189 -1.48 -20.28 17.55
CA LEU A 189 -1.36 -18.92 18.06
C LEU A 189 -0.32 -18.12 17.26
N LYS A 190 0.79 -18.77 16.91
CA LYS A 190 1.85 -18.22 16.04
C LYS A 190 1.31 -17.91 14.64
N GLN A 191 0.50 -18.82 14.09
CA GLN A 191 -0.19 -18.63 12.82
C GLN A 191 -1.24 -17.52 12.89
N LYS A 192 -2.05 -17.45 13.97
CA LYS A 192 -3.00 -16.33 14.19
C LYS A 192 -2.29 -14.98 14.26
N ARG A 193 -1.18 -14.88 15.01
CA ARG A 193 -0.37 -13.66 15.12
C ARG A 193 0.27 -13.29 13.78
N SER A 194 0.82 -14.26 13.05
CA SER A 194 1.38 -14.04 11.71
C SER A 194 0.32 -13.58 10.70
N LYS A 195 -0.88 -14.17 10.75
CA LYS A 195 -2.01 -13.78 9.89
C LYS A 195 -2.48 -12.36 10.19
N LYS A 196 -2.66 -12.01 11.47
CA LYS A 196 -2.99 -10.63 11.89
C LYS A 196 -1.92 -9.62 11.47
N LEU A 197 -0.64 -9.98 11.56
CA LEU A 197 0.47 -9.12 11.14
C LEU A 197 0.45 -8.89 9.61
N LYS A 198 0.22 -9.93 8.81
CA LYS A 198 0.08 -9.83 7.35
C LYS A 198 -1.14 -9.01 6.93
N GLU A 199 -2.26 -9.16 7.62
CA GLU A 199 -3.48 -8.37 7.38
C GLU A 199 -3.25 -6.88 7.70
N ALA A 200 -2.58 -6.56 8.80
CA ALA A 200 -2.20 -5.19 9.13
C ALA A 200 -1.23 -4.60 8.09
N GLU A 201 -0.23 -5.38 7.65
CA GLU A 201 0.75 -4.92 6.67
C GLU A 201 0.13 -4.66 5.28
N THR A 202 -0.78 -5.54 4.84
CA THR A 202 -1.53 -5.34 3.58
C THR A 202 -2.48 -4.16 3.65
N LYS A 203 -3.16 -3.93 4.79
CA LYS A 203 -3.96 -2.73 5.02
C LYS A 203 -3.10 -1.46 4.96
N MET A 204 -1.93 -1.47 5.61
CA MET A 204 -1.00 -0.35 5.61
C MET A 204 -0.44 -0.07 4.22
N GLN A 205 -0.13 -1.12 3.44
CA GLN A 205 0.29 -0.98 2.03
C GLN A 205 -0.82 -0.45 1.13
N ARG A 206 -2.08 -0.85 1.34
CA ARG A 206 -3.23 -0.29 0.61
C ARG A 206 -3.43 1.18 0.94
N LEU A 207 -3.30 1.55 2.21
CA LEU A 207 -3.41 2.95 2.64
C LEU A 207 -2.28 3.80 2.04
N ALA A 208 -1.04 3.30 2.07
CA ALA A 208 0.12 3.96 1.47
C ALA A 208 -0.01 4.10 -0.05
N ALA A 209 -0.55 3.08 -0.74
CA ALA A 209 -0.84 3.13 -2.17
C ALA A 209 -1.96 4.10 -2.53
N ALA A 210 -3.02 4.19 -1.70
CA ALA A 210 -4.11 5.15 -1.88
C ALA A 210 -3.64 6.61 -1.68
N LEU A 211 -2.62 6.82 -0.85
CA LEU A 211 -2.04 8.12 -0.56
C LEU A 211 -0.84 8.50 -1.45
N ASN A 212 -0.37 7.61 -2.35
CA ASN A 212 0.85 7.82 -3.16
C ASN A 212 2.12 8.18 -2.35
N VAL A 213 2.18 7.78 -1.08
CA VAL A 213 3.33 8.06 -0.19
C VAL A 213 4.16 6.79 0.00
N HIS A 214 5.49 6.92 -0.08
CA HIS A 214 6.42 5.80 0.13
C HIS A 214 6.33 5.28 1.58
N LYS A 215 6.47 3.96 1.76
CA LYS A 215 6.36 3.27 3.07
C LYS A 215 7.36 3.80 4.12
N ASP A 216 8.43 4.45 3.67
CA ASP A 216 9.55 4.99 4.47
C ASP A 216 9.65 6.54 4.41
N ASP A 217 8.60 7.23 3.92
CA ASP A 217 8.59 8.68 3.79
C ASP A 217 8.52 9.35 5.19
N PRO A 218 9.41 10.31 5.51
CA PRO A 218 9.34 11.07 6.76
C PRO A 218 7.97 11.74 6.99
N LEU A 219 7.21 12.05 5.93
CA LEU A 219 5.84 12.56 6.09
C LEU A 219 4.92 11.55 6.80
N LEU A 220 5.13 10.25 6.60
CA LEU A 220 4.39 9.18 7.26
C LEU A 220 4.83 8.97 8.72
N GLN A 221 6.02 9.44 9.08
CA GLN A 221 6.54 9.49 10.46
C GLN A 221 6.13 10.77 11.20
N VAL A 222 6.00 11.89 10.49
CA VAL A 222 5.57 13.18 11.05
C VAL A 222 4.06 13.17 11.33
N TYR A 223 3.25 12.52 10.49
CA TYR A 223 1.84 12.27 10.79
C TYR A 223 1.65 10.96 11.56
N SER A 224 2.34 10.82 12.70
CA SER A 224 2.21 9.67 13.61
C SER A 224 0.87 9.68 14.36
N SER A 225 0.16 10.81 14.35
CA SER A 225 -1.17 10.92 14.91
C SER A 225 -2.17 11.24 13.81
N THR A 226 -3.07 10.30 13.54
CA THR A 226 -4.27 10.50 12.71
C THR A 226 -5.09 11.72 13.16
N GLN A 227 -4.88 12.21 14.39
CA GLN A 227 -5.41 13.45 14.94
C GLN A 227 -5.01 14.69 14.11
N GLU A 228 -3.76 14.79 13.67
CA GLU A 228 -3.28 15.97 12.91
C GLU A 228 -3.90 16.05 11.51
N LYS A 229 -4.19 14.89 10.91
CA LYS A 229 -4.93 14.82 9.64
C LYS A 229 -6.40 15.21 9.83
N LEU A 230 -7.01 14.79 10.94
CA LEU A 230 -8.40 15.11 11.27
C LEU A 230 -8.57 16.61 11.58
N ASP A 231 -7.61 17.21 12.26
CA ASP A 231 -7.58 18.64 12.59
C ASP A 231 -7.28 19.51 11.35
N ALA A 232 -6.41 19.06 10.45
CA ALA A 232 -6.15 19.75 9.18
C ALA A 232 -7.38 19.74 8.26
N VAL A 233 -8.02 18.58 8.10
CA VAL A 233 -9.21 18.43 7.25
C VAL A 233 -10.41 19.17 7.84
N THR A 234 -10.59 19.18 9.16
CA THR A 234 -11.66 19.97 9.80
C THR A 234 -11.43 21.47 9.71
N ALA A 235 -10.18 21.93 9.77
CA ALA A 235 -9.83 23.34 9.58
C ALA A 235 -10.06 23.81 8.13
N GLU A 236 -9.77 22.98 7.13
CA GLU A 236 -10.08 23.29 5.72
C GLU A 236 -11.60 23.35 5.47
N LEU A 237 -12.35 22.39 6.01
CA LEU A 237 -13.82 22.36 5.92
C LEU A 237 -14.47 23.61 6.55
N GLN A 238 -13.91 24.11 7.65
CA GLN A 238 -14.37 25.35 8.29
C GLN A 238 -14.02 26.60 7.48
N ARG A 239 -12.87 26.62 6.80
CA ARG A 239 -12.49 27.72 5.91
C ARG A 239 -13.38 27.82 4.68
N GLU A 240 -13.77 26.69 4.10
CA GLU A 240 -14.73 26.66 2.98
C GLU A 240 -16.15 27.07 3.40
N LYS A 241 -16.58 26.76 4.63
CA LYS A 241 -17.89 27.19 5.14
C LYS A 241 -17.98 28.69 5.44
N ASN A 242 -16.85 29.35 5.65
CA ASN A 242 -16.76 30.78 6.00
C ASN A 242 -16.42 31.68 4.80
N ARG A 243 -16.36 31.12 3.58
CA ARG A 243 -16.09 31.81 2.33
C ARG A 243 -17.34 31.87 1.47
#